data_AF-A0A9P7DAF0-F1
#
_entry.id   AF-A0A9P7DAF0-F1
#
_cell.length_a   1.000
_cell.length_b   1.000
_cell.length_c   1.000
_cell.angle_alpha   90.00
_cell.angle_beta   90.00
_cell.angle_gamma   90.00
#
_symmetry.space_group_name_H-M   'P 1'
#
loop_
_entity.id
_entity.type
_entity.pdbx_description
1 polymer ?
#
loop_
_entity_poly.entity_id
_entity_poly.type
_entity_poly.pdbx_seq_one_letter_code
_entity_poly.pdbx_strand_id
1 'polypeptide(L)'
;MQVEEAHLYLSPSAVGSGNHSVVHSVDWELPRDLFIEPRLCRTCVESDAPDREEGEGEQIEEEDSEEEIFTVEPPRVVRVASYSGPALRIHTNEKWQTAWDRCGHGGSGSGTVPRTATVSVIAKLSIEHDLHLAREASNYQSFPDHFFEHWNGYNVMPPLHDPVPVGALCPQFYGYYTPDDPTDGTNHPNYLSPILLLECCGEEINPDELCIDDKQECASLLFRFHHAGWLHESFAARNILWQQGKPTEWPIQRAYSTKSFRLIDFGRSRKMDSSLTRASEEDTALRLLHLLHHADR
;
A
#
# COMPACT_ATOMS: atom_id res chain seq x y z
N MET A 1 24.26 -3.25 16.01
CA MET A 1 24.00 -4.08 14.82
C MET A 1 23.36 -3.14 13.81
N GLN A 2 24.09 -2.79 12.77
CA GLN A 2 23.78 -1.73 11.81
C GLN A 2 22.98 -2.41 10.69
N VAL A 3 21.69 -2.12 10.54
CA VAL A 3 20.96 -2.47 9.29
C VAL A 3 21.46 -1.45 8.27
N GLU A 4 22.43 -1.81 7.43
CA GLU A 4 22.25 -2.53 6.15
C GLU A 4 21.48 -1.62 5.16
N GLU A 5 22.23 -0.87 4.37
CA GLU A 5 21.72 0.02 3.32
C GLU A 5 20.72 -0.74 2.43
N ALA A 6 19.53 -0.16 2.20
CA ALA A 6 18.57 -0.73 1.26
C ALA A 6 19.02 -0.42 -0.16
N HIS A 7 19.21 -1.45 -0.99
CA HIS A 7 19.64 -1.26 -2.37
C HIS A 7 18.46 -1.12 -3.31
N LEU A 8 18.55 -0.13 -4.19
CA LEU A 8 17.57 0.18 -5.22
C LEU A 8 18.19 -0.09 -6.59
N TYR A 9 17.69 -1.08 -7.33
CA TYR A 9 18.21 -1.43 -8.65
C TYR A 9 17.25 -0.96 -9.74
N LEU A 10 17.65 0.09 -10.48
CA LEU A 10 16.89 0.63 -11.61
C LEU A 10 17.07 -0.22 -12.86
N SER A 11 15.97 -0.57 -13.54
CA SER A 11 16.03 -1.22 -14.84
C SER A 11 16.72 -0.29 -15.86
N PRO A 12 17.64 -0.80 -16.70
CA PRO A 12 18.32 0.03 -17.69
C PRO A 12 17.36 0.67 -18.70
N SER A 13 16.31 -0.08 -19.07
CA SER A 13 15.24 0.41 -19.94
C SER A 13 14.18 1.14 -19.13
N ALA A 14 13.78 2.31 -19.61
CA ALA A 14 12.58 2.97 -19.14
C ALA A 14 11.34 2.15 -19.51
N VAL A 15 10.38 2.06 -18.59
CA VAL A 15 9.08 1.40 -18.81
C VAL A 15 8.02 2.38 -19.27
N GLY A 16 8.26 3.67 -19.09
CA GLY A 16 7.40 4.74 -19.57
C GLY A 16 8.10 6.09 -19.51
N SER A 17 7.53 7.08 -20.19
CA SER A 17 7.98 8.47 -20.15
C SER A 17 6.79 9.39 -20.05
N GLY A 18 6.78 10.24 -19.04
CA GLY A 18 5.89 11.40 -18.96
C GLY A 18 6.54 12.63 -19.58
N ASN A 19 5.77 13.71 -19.71
CA ASN A 19 6.28 14.99 -20.22
C ASN A 19 7.37 15.61 -19.33
N HIS A 20 7.42 15.21 -18.06
CA HIS A 20 8.22 15.83 -17.01
C HIS A 20 9.09 14.83 -16.23
N SER A 21 8.99 13.54 -16.55
CA SER A 21 9.67 12.47 -15.82
C SER A 21 9.86 11.22 -16.68
N VAL A 22 10.90 10.45 -16.38
CA VAL A 22 11.12 9.12 -16.95
C VAL A 22 10.81 8.07 -15.89
N VAL A 23 10.19 6.97 -16.29
CA VAL A 23 9.70 5.93 -15.38
C VAL A 23 10.50 4.65 -15.59
N HIS A 24 11.04 4.10 -14.51
CA HIS A 24 11.82 2.86 -14.49
C HIS A 24 11.17 1.82 -13.58
N SER A 25 11.29 0.56 -13.97
CA SER A 25 11.02 -0.55 -13.06
C SER A 25 12.18 -0.68 -12.09
N VAL A 26 11.88 -1.02 -10.85
CA VAL A 26 12.87 -1.07 -9.79
C VAL A 26 12.70 -2.31 -8.95
N ASP A 27 13.81 -3.00 -8.74
CA ASP A 27 13.91 -4.02 -7.70
C ASP A 27 14.45 -3.38 -6.44
N TRP A 28 13.60 -3.31 -5.42
CA TRP A 28 13.94 -2.77 -4.11
C TRP A 28 14.26 -3.90 -3.14
N GLU A 29 15.53 -3.98 -2.75
CA GLU A 29 16.00 -4.98 -1.81
C GLU A 29 15.82 -4.50 -0.37
N LEU A 30 14.95 -5.17 0.36
CA LEU A 30 14.56 -4.80 1.72
C LEU A 30 14.89 -5.92 2.72
N PRO A 31 15.23 -5.59 3.99
CA PRO A 31 15.41 -6.58 5.04
C PRO A 31 14.15 -7.43 5.21
N ARG A 32 14.30 -8.75 5.19
CA ARG A 32 13.16 -9.67 5.26
C ARG A 32 12.43 -9.62 6.60
N ASP A 33 13.09 -9.13 7.64
CA ASP A 33 12.50 -8.92 8.96
C ASP A 33 11.37 -7.89 8.95
N LEU A 34 11.27 -7.06 7.90
CA LEU A 34 10.11 -6.18 7.67
C LEU A 34 8.83 -6.96 7.29
N PHE A 35 8.98 -8.20 6.79
CA PHE A 35 7.87 -9.00 6.26
C PHE A 35 7.58 -10.26 7.08
N ILE A 36 8.44 -10.61 8.03
CA ILE A 36 8.28 -11.82 8.86
C ILE A 36 8.13 -11.40 10.31
N GLU A 37 6.98 -11.71 10.88
CA GLU A 37 6.76 -11.51 12.30
C GLU A 37 7.75 -12.36 13.11
N PRO A 38 8.43 -11.74 14.09
CA PRO A 38 9.29 -12.48 14.98
C PRO A 38 8.46 -13.48 15.78
N ARG A 39 9.03 -14.64 16.11
CA ARG A 39 8.33 -15.70 16.85
C ARG A 39 9.09 -16.06 18.11
N LEU A 40 8.38 -16.42 19.16
CA LEU A 40 8.98 -17.07 20.32
C LEU A 40 8.95 -18.59 20.14
N CYS A 41 10.08 -19.21 20.44
CA CYS A 41 10.24 -20.66 20.40
C CYS A 41 9.55 -21.27 21.61
N ARG A 42 8.41 -21.94 21.39
CA ARG A 42 7.60 -22.51 22.47
C ARG A 42 8.41 -23.38 23.43
N THR A 43 9.29 -24.23 22.91
CA THR A 43 10.17 -25.09 23.73
C THR A 43 11.16 -24.29 24.57
N CYS A 44 11.69 -23.18 24.05
CA CYS A 44 12.57 -22.29 24.83
C CYS A 44 11.79 -21.59 25.95
N VAL A 45 10.59 -21.09 25.64
CA VAL A 45 9.71 -20.47 26.66
C VAL A 45 9.31 -21.47 27.73
N GLU A 46 9.03 -22.72 27.36
CA GLU A 46 8.70 -23.80 28.29
C GLU A 46 9.91 -24.24 29.14
N SER A 47 11.14 -24.16 28.61
CA SER A 47 12.36 -24.47 29.38
C SER A 47 12.84 -23.33 30.28
N ASP A 48 12.49 -22.08 29.93
CA ASP A 48 12.76 -20.89 30.74
C ASP A 48 11.69 -20.69 31.83
N ALA A 49 10.55 -21.38 31.72
CA ALA A 49 9.55 -21.42 32.77
C ALA A 49 10.16 -22.10 34.01
N PRO A 50 10.15 -21.45 35.18
CA PRO A 50 10.73 -22.03 36.39
C PRO A 50 10.06 -23.37 36.70
N ASP A 51 10.86 -24.36 37.08
CA ASP A 51 10.37 -25.61 37.64
C ASP A 51 9.39 -25.28 38.78
N ARG A 52 8.11 -25.59 38.56
CA ARG A 52 7.13 -25.58 39.63
C ARG A 52 7.50 -26.72 40.58
N GLU A 53 8.36 -26.44 41.55
CA GLU A 53 8.29 -27.19 42.80
C GLU A 53 6.87 -27.02 43.32
N GLU A 54 6.16 -28.14 43.49
CA GLU A 54 4.92 -28.22 44.25
C GLU A 54 5.25 -27.79 45.69
N GLY A 55 5.20 -26.49 45.94
CA GLY A 55 5.59 -25.86 47.19
C GLY A 55 4.65 -24.70 47.53
N GLU A 56 3.61 -25.05 48.29
CA GLU A 56 2.95 -24.23 49.31
C GLU A 56 2.65 -22.75 49.01
N GLY A 57 1.41 -22.50 48.59
CA GLY A 57 0.56 -21.42 49.10
C GLY A 57 1.10 -20.00 49.07
N GLU A 58 1.06 -19.34 47.91
CA GLU A 58 1.02 -17.88 47.84
C GLU A 58 -0.36 -17.41 47.38
N GLN A 59 -0.90 -16.47 48.16
CA GLN A 59 -2.24 -15.92 48.02
C GLN A 59 -2.37 -15.19 46.68
N ILE A 60 -3.36 -15.60 45.90
CA ILE A 60 -3.79 -14.94 44.67
C ILE A 60 -4.62 -13.72 45.10
N GLU A 61 -4.14 -12.51 44.82
CA GLU A 61 -4.99 -11.32 44.83
C GLU A 61 -5.86 -11.36 43.57
N GLU A 62 -7.16 -11.58 43.77
CA GLU A 62 -8.19 -11.48 42.74
C GLU A 62 -8.38 -9.99 42.37
N GLU A 63 -7.85 -9.56 41.23
CA GLU A 63 -8.30 -8.31 40.60
C GLU A 63 -9.61 -8.58 39.86
N ASP A 64 -10.72 -8.26 40.53
CA ASP A 64 -12.07 -8.20 39.98
C ASP A 64 -12.11 -7.10 38.91
N SER A 65 -12.17 -7.49 37.64
CA SER A 65 -12.44 -6.55 36.53
C SER A 65 -13.87 -6.80 36.04
N GLU A 66 -14.73 -5.80 36.20
CA GLU A 66 -16.14 -5.87 35.80
C GLU A 66 -16.25 -6.01 34.28
N GLU A 67 -16.94 -7.05 33.81
CA GLU A 67 -17.20 -7.31 32.40
C GLU A 67 -18.24 -6.31 31.84
N GLU A 68 -17.82 -5.37 30.98
CA GLU A 68 -18.75 -4.61 30.14
C GLU A 68 -19.15 -5.43 28.90
N ILE A 69 -20.41 -5.87 28.87
CA ILE A 69 -21.02 -6.61 27.76
C ILE A 69 -21.53 -5.62 26.70
N PHE A 70 -20.91 -5.59 25.52
CA PHE A 70 -21.46 -4.93 24.33
C PHE A 70 -22.12 -5.95 23.40
N THR A 71 -23.42 -5.76 23.13
CA THR A 71 -24.21 -6.59 22.22
C THR A 71 -24.18 -6.01 20.80
N VAL A 72 -23.66 -6.77 19.83
CA VAL A 72 -23.88 -6.51 18.39
C VAL A 72 -24.23 -7.82 17.69
N GLU A 73 -25.37 -7.85 17.00
CA GLU A 73 -25.89 -9.04 16.29
C GLU A 73 -25.25 -9.26 14.89
N PRO A 74 -25.24 -10.50 14.34
CA PRO A 74 -24.25 -10.96 13.34
C PRO A 74 -24.89 -11.19 11.93
N PRO A 75 -24.13 -11.49 10.83
CA PRO A 75 -23.40 -12.76 10.68
C PRO A 75 -22.04 -12.63 9.96
N ARG A 76 -20.96 -12.74 10.73
CA ARG A 76 -19.76 -13.47 10.28
C ARG A 76 -19.50 -14.52 11.34
N VAL A 77 -19.42 -15.78 10.95
CA VAL A 77 -18.89 -16.83 11.83
C VAL A 77 -17.39 -16.58 11.96
N VAL A 78 -17.04 -15.60 12.79
CA VAL A 78 -15.70 -15.50 13.37
C VAL A 78 -15.70 -16.57 14.45
N ARG A 79 -14.88 -17.61 14.27
CA ARG A 79 -14.59 -18.53 15.37
C ARG A 79 -13.76 -17.76 16.39
N VAL A 80 -14.44 -17.02 17.27
CA VAL A 80 -13.82 -16.45 18.46
C VAL A 80 -13.66 -17.63 19.42
N ALA A 81 -12.43 -18.12 19.56
CA ALA A 81 -12.11 -19.00 20.67
C ALA A 81 -12.10 -18.13 21.93
N SER A 82 -13.20 -18.10 22.67
CA SER A 82 -13.21 -17.53 24.02
C SER A 82 -12.47 -18.50 24.94
N TYR A 83 -11.38 -18.04 25.53
CA TYR A 83 -10.66 -18.79 26.56
C TYR A 83 -11.29 -18.45 27.92
N SER A 84 -11.98 -19.41 28.54
CA SER A 84 -12.38 -19.33 29.95
C SER A 84 -11.45 -20.20 30.78
N GLY A 85 -10.43 -19.61 31.39
CA GLY A 85 -9.49 -20.31 32.24
C GLY A 85 -8.51 -19.33 32.90
N PRO A 86 -7.73 -19.78 33.89
CA PRO A 86 -6.73 -18.93 34.53
C PRO A 86 -5.68 -18.49 33.50
N ALA A 87 -5.63 -17.18 33.24
CA ALA A 87 -4.62 -16.59 32.35
C ALA A 87 -3.26 -16.63 33.05
N LEU A 88 -2.43 -17.60 32.68
CA LEU A 88 -1.06 -17.68 33.18
C LEU A 88 -0.17 -16.70 32.42
N ARG A 89 0.24 -15.61 33.07
CA ARG A 89 1.23 -14.68 32.51
C ARG A 89 2.63 -15.25 32.69
N ILE A 90 3.21 -15.77 31.61
CA ILE A 90 4.59 -16.28 31.63
C ILE A 90 5.54 -15.12 31.35
N HIS A 91 6.36 -14.75 32.34
CA HIS A 91 7.48 -13.84 32.15
C HIS A 91 8.68 -14.66 31.67
N THR A 92 8.97 -14.60 30.37
CA THR A 92 10.13 -15.26 29.78
C THR A 92 11.22 -14.25 29.45
N ASN A 93 12.47 -14.62 29.70
CA ASN A 93 13.67 -13.88 29.30
C ASN A 93 14.12 -14.23 27.87
N GLU A 94 13.40 -15.14 27.20
CA GLU A 94 13.67 -15.56 25.84
C GLU A 94 13.51 -14.39 24.87
N LYS A 95 14.51 -14.24 24.00
CA LYS A 95 14.48 -13.22 22.96
C LYS A 95 13.55 -13.67 21.84
N TRP A 96 12.80 -12.72 21.32
CA TRP A 96 12.07 -12.87 20.06
C TRP A 96 13.03 -13.34 18.96
N GLN A 97 12.68 -14.46 18.33
CA GLN A 97 13.49 -15.04 17.27
C GLN A 97 13.07 -14.45 15.93
N THR A 98 14.05 -13.90 15.21
CA THR A 98 13.91 -13.48 13.83
C THR A 98 13.92 -14.72 12.92
N ALA A 99 13.75 -14.54 11.60
CA ALA A 99 13.91 -15.64 10.66
C ALA A 99 15.31 -16.31 10.73
N TRP A 100 16.29 -15.61 11.31
CA TRP A 100 17.72 -15.93 11.36
C TRP A 100 18.16 -16.49 12.70
N ASP A 101 17.63 -15.95 13.80
CA ASP A 101 18.03 -16.30 15.16
C ASP A 101 17.20 -17.47 15.68
N ARG A 102 17.34 -18.64 15.06
CA ARG A 102 16.59 -19.83 15.46
C ARG A 102 17.19 -20.51 16.68
N CYS A 103 16.37 -20.83 17.67
CA CYS A 103 16.70 -21.85 18.69
C CYS A 103 16.98 -23.20 18.02
N GLY A 104 17.76 -24.06 18.66
CA GLY A 104 17.96 -25.46 18.22
C GLY A 104 16.68 -26.30 18.15
N HIS A 105 15.57 -25.81 18.72
CA HIS A 105 14.25 -26.45 18.67
C HIS A 105 13.42 -26.07 17.44
N GLY A 106 13.85 -25.07 16.66
CA GLY A 106 13.24 -24.73 15.38
C GLY A 106 13.62 -25.79 14.36
N GLY A 107 12.71 -26.74 14.10
CA GLY A 107 12.96 -27.95 13.32
C GLY A 107 13.83 -27.74 12.07
N SER A 108 14.69 -28.72 11.81
CA SER A 108 15.71 -28.80 10.74
C SER A 108 15.18 -28.75 9.30
N GLY A 109 14.03 -28.13 9.05
CA GLY A 109 13.36 -28.08 7.76
C GLY A 109 13.22 -26.65 7.26
N SER A 110 14.27 -26.13 6.63
CA SER A 110 14.24 -25.40 5.35
C SER A 110 15.57 -24.67 5.18
N GLY A 111 16.11 -24.66 3.96
CA GLY A 111 17.43 -24.10 3.65
C GLY A 111 17.61 -22.64 4.08
N THR A 112 18.85 -22.14 3.97
CA THR A 112 19.19 -20.75 4.24
C THR A 112 18.20 -19.82 3.56
N VAL A 113 17.30 -19.19 4.33
CA VAL A 113 16.38 -18.20 3.78
C VAL A 113 17.22 -16.94 3.44
N PRO A 114 16.97 -16.24 2.33
CA PRO A 114 17.72 -15.02 2.01
C PRO A 114 17.41 -13.91 3.03
N ARG A 115 18.43 -13.21 3.54
CA ARG A 115 18.27 -12.13 4.54
C ARG A 115 17.42 -10.96 4.05
N THR A 116 17.40 -10.76 2.74
CA THR A 116 16.62 -9.72 2.07
C THR A 116 15.46 -10.34 1.29
N ALA A 117 14.46 -9.51 1.02
CA ALA A 117 13.39 -9.78 0.08
C ALA A 117 13.40 -8.66 -0.97
N THR A 118 13.29 -9.04 -2.23
CA THR A 118 13.16 -8.09 -3.33
C THR A 118 11.69 -7.81 -3.60
N VAL A 119 11.36 -6.53 -3.69
CA VAL A 119 10.02 -6.02 -4.00
C VAL A 119 10.11 -5.19 -5.27
N SER A 120 9.19 -5.43 -6.21
CA SER A 120 9.13 -4.63 -7.44
C SER A 120 8.31 -3.37 -7.21
N VAL A 121 8.92 -2.21 -7.49
CA VAL A 121 8.32 -0.88 -7.40
C VAL A 121 8.63 -0.07 -8.67
N ILE A 122 8.01 1.10 -8.79
CA ILE A 122 8.29 2.03 -9.87
C ILE A 122 9.06 3.23 -9.33
N ALA A 123 10.11 3.62 -10.03
CA ALA A 123 10.79 4.90 -9.81
C ALA A 123 10.45 5.88 -10.93
N LYS A 124 9.95 7.06 -10.55
CA LYS A 124 9.91 8.22 -11.43
C LYS A 124 11.11 9.11 -11.16
N LEU A 125 11.83 9.45 -12.23
CA LEU A 125 12.99 10.34 -12.21
C LEU A 125 12.62 11.63 -12.92
N SER A 126 12.91 12.77 -12.31
CA SER A 126 12.61 14.09 -12.89
C SER A 126 13.54 14.41 -14.06
N ILE A 127 13.08 15.25 -14.98
CA ILE A 127 13.92 15.92 -15.97
C ILE A 127 14.59 17.15 -15.32
N GLU A 128 15.79 17.52 -15.78
CA GLU A 128 16.54 18.66 -15.26
C GLU A 128 15.72 19.96 -15.32
N HIS A 129 15.80 20.76 -14.25
CA HIS A 129 15.06 22.02 -14.06
C HIS A 129 13.53 21.90 -14.01
N ASP A 130 12.99 20.70 -13.81
CA ASP A 130 11.56 20.48 -13.65
C ASP A 130 11.15 20.33 -12.19
N LEU A 131 10.12 21.07 -11.76
CA LEU A 131 9.56 21.01 -10.42
C LEU A 131 8.30 20.14 -10.34
N HIS A 132 7.84 19.57 -11.46
CA HIS A 132 6.62 18.78 -11.51
C HIS A 132 6.68 17.54 -10.60
N LEU A 133 7.82 16.84 -10.58
CA LEU A 133 7.98 15.66 -9.72
C LEU A 133 7.95 16.01 -8.23
N ALA A 134 8.57 17.13 -7.84
CA ALA A 134 8.54 17.61 -6.46
C ALA A 134 7.13 18.02 -6.02
N ARG A 135 6.34 18.61 -6.92
CA ARG A 135 4.92 18.92 -6.68
C ARG A 135 4.08 17.64 -6.55
N GLU A 136 4.30 16.66 -7.44
CA GLU A 136 3.62 15.36 -7.35
C GLU A 136 3.91 14.69 -6.00
N ALA A 137 5.17 14.65 -5.57
CA ALA A 137 5.57 14.12 -4.26
C ALA A 137 4.94 14.87 -3.08
N SER A 138 4.87 16.21 -3.16
CA SER A 138 4.19 17.02 -2.14
C SER A 138 2.69 16.73 -2.07
N ASN A 139 2.06 16.47 -3.21
CA ASN A 139 0.64 16.14 -3.28
C ASN A 139 0.36 14.78 -2.64
N TYR A 140 1.16 13.74 -2.97
CA TYR A 140 1.06 12.43 -2.32
C TYR A 140 1.15 12.52 -0.78
N GLN A 141 2.09 13.30 -0.25
CA GLN A 141 2.24 13.50 1.20
C GLN A 141 1.06 14.25 1.85
N SER A 142 0.30 15.01 1.06
CA SER A 142 -0.83 15.80 1.56
C SER A 142 -2.18 15.10 1.43
N PHE A 143 -2.22 13.96 0.73
CA PHE A 143 -3.43 13.19 0.52
C PHE A 143 -3.86 12.46 1.80
N PRO A 144 -5.18 12.29 2.00
CA PRO A 144 -5.68 11.48 3.11
C PRO A 144 -5.31 10.00 2.98
N ASP A 145 -5.13 9.31 4.10
CA ASP A 145 -4.75 7.88 4.15
C ASP A 145 -5.70 6.99 3.33
N HIS A 146 -7.00 7.28 3.35
CA HIS A 146 -8.02 6.51 2.64
C HIS A 146 -7.87 6.52 1.10
N PHE A 147 -7.01 7.38 0.52
CA PHE A 147 -6.66 7.31 -0.90
C PHE A 147 -5.80 6.10 -1.24
N PHE A 148 -5.01 5.65 -0.29
CA PHE A 148 -4.08 4.53 -0.45
C PHE A 148 -4.68 3.21 0.05
N GLU A 149 -5.74 3.26 0.84
CA GLU A 149 -6.29 2.08 1.49
C GLU A 149 -7.19 1.24 0.58
N HIS A 150 -7.08 -0.08 0.75
CA HIS A 150 -7.98 -1.05 0.12
C HIS A 150 -9.17 -1.34 1.02
N TRP A 151 -10.35 -0.88 0.60
CA TRP A 151 -11.60 -1.21 1.28
C TRP A 151 -12.25 -2.44 0.62
N ASN A 152 -13.13 -3.08 1.36
CA ASN A 152 -14.03 -4.09 0.82
C ASN A 152 -15.43 -3.50 0.66
N GLY A 153 -16.20 -4.03 -0.29
CA GLY A 153 -17.55 -3.57 -0.58
C GLY A 153 -17.63 -2.65 -1.79
N TYR A 154 -18.79 -2.03 -1.93
CA TYR A 154 -19.18 -1.21 -3.07
C TYR A 154 -19.64 0.16 -2.61
N ASN A 155 -19.42 1.16 -3.44
CA ASN A 155 -19.90 2.52 -3.24
C ASN A 155 -20.78 2.93 -4.43
N VAL A 156 -21.82 3.71 -4.16
CA VAL A 156 -22.66 4.33 -5.19
C VAL A 156 -22.28 5.81 -5.21
N MET A 157 -21.63 6.23 -6.29
CA MET A 157 -21.02 7.55 -6.41
C MET A 157 -21.77 8.41 -7.43
N PRO A 158 -22.67 9.30 -7.02
CA PRO A 158 -23.34 10.22 -7.95
C PRO A 158 -22.31 10.98 -8.80
N PRO A 159 -22.53 11.13 -10.13
CA PRO A 159 -23.74 10.80 -10.89
C PRO A 159 -23.89 9.32 -11.30
N LEU A 160 -22.94 8.44 -10.95
CA LEU A 160 -23.07 7.00 -11.19
C LEU A 160 -24.11 6.41 -10.23
N HIS A 161 -25.07 5.68 -10.77
CA HIS A 161 -26.12 5.01 -10.01
C HIS A 161 -25.79 3.55 -9.68
N ASP A 162 -24.87 2.95 -10.44
CA ASP A 162 -24.48 1.57 -10.26
C ASP A 162 -23.38 1.44 -9.18
N PRO A 163 -23.41 0.36 -8.36
CA PRO A 163 -22.43 0.14 -7.31
C PRO A 163 -21.06 -0.24 -7.91
N VAL A 164 -20.03 0.52 -7.54
CA VAL A 164 -18.63 0.29 -7.98
C VAL A 164 -17.75 -0.19 -6.81
N PRO A 165 -16.77 -1.07 -7.04
CA PRO A 165 -15.87 -1.53 -5.99
C PRO A 165 -15.10 -0.39 -5.31
N VAL A 166 -14.91 -0.47 -3.98
CA VAL A 166 -14.13 0.53 -3.23
C VAL A 166 -12.66 0.11 -3.15
N GLY A 167 -11.91 0.36 -4.23
CA GLY A 167 -10.46 0.18 -4.26
C GLY A 167 -9.67 1.42 -3.82
N ALA A 168 -8.37 1.24 -3.58
CA ALA A 168 -7.43 2.35 -3.40
C ALA A 168 -7.45 3.25 -4.65
N LEU A 169 -7.48 4.56 -4.43
CA LEU A 169 -7.57 5.58 -5.48
C LEU A 169 -6.19 5.87 -6.08
N CYS A 170 -5.21 6.07 -5.21
CA CYS A 170 -3.83 6.41 -5.55
C CYS A 170 -2.91 5.18 -5.39
N PRO A 171 -1.81 5.10 -6.15
CA PRO A 171 -0.71 4.17 -5.90
C PRO A 171 -0.16 4.33 -4.47
N GLN A 172 0.31 3.24 -3.85
CA GLN A 172 1.12 3.37 -2.63
C GLN A 172 2.32 4.29 -2.87
N PHE A 173 2.57 5.21 -1.94
CA PHE A 173 3.69 6.13 -1.95
C PHE A 173 4.77 5.64 -0.97
N TYR A 174 5.96 5.31 -1.48
CA TYR A 174 7.07 4.79 -0.66
C TYR A 174 8.10 5.86 -0.29
N GLY A 175 8.03 7.03 -0.91
CA GLY A 175 8.88 8.17 -0.57
C GLY A 175 9.37 8.95 -1.77
N TYR A 176 9.90 10.13 -1.46
CA TYR A 176 10.57 11.02 -2.39
C TYR A 176 11.99 11.27 -1.88
N TYR A 177 12.98 10.91 -2.69
CA TYR A 177 14.38 10.89 -2.32
C TYR A 177 15.12 11.89 -3.20
N THR A 178 15.80 12.84 -2.58
CA THR A 178 16.67 13.79 -3.27
C THR A 178 18.12 13.37 -3.08
N PRO A 179 18.95 13.39 -4.13
CA PRO A 179 20.38 13.11 -3.98
C PRO A 179 21.03 14.12 -3.05
N ASP A 180 21.92 13.65 -2.17
CA ASP A 180 22.78 14.51 -1.37
C ASP A 180 23.75 15.28 -2.31
N ASP A 181 24.05 16.52 -1.97
CA ASP A 181 24.73 17.53 -2.81
C ASP A 181 25.97 16.98 -3.57
N PRO A 182 26.09 17.16 -4.91
CA PRO A 182 27.22 16.64 -5.70
C PRO A 182 28.58 17.32 -5.42
N THR A 183 28.69 18.22 -4.44
CA THR A 183 29.94 18.94 -4.12
C THR A 183 30.95 18.17 -3.27
N ASP A 184 30.76 16.85 -3.08
CA ASP A 184 31.74 15.95 -2.46
C ASP A 184 33.00 15.77 -3.35
N GLY A 185 33.78 16.84 -3.52
CA GLY A 185 35.19 16.82 -3.94
C GLY A 185 35.52 16.32 -5.34
N THR A 186 34.57 15.77 -6.08
CA THR A 186 34.75 15.31 -7.46
C THR A 186 33.90 16.15 -8.40
N ASN A 187 34.52 16.69 -9.45
CA ASN A 187 33.87 17.40 -10.54
C ASN A 187 32.82 16.50 -11.24
N HIS A 188 31.61 16.37 -10.70
CA HIS A 188 30.47 15.78 -11.39
C HIS A 188 29.55 16.90 -11.88
N PRO A 189 29.70 17.36 -13.14
CA PRO A 189 28.87 18.41 -13.73
C PRO A 189 27.49 17.90 -14.20
N ASN A 190 27.04 16.72 -13.76
CA ASN A 190 25.85 16.07 -14.30
C ASN A 190 24.71 16.10 -13.28
N TYR A 191 23.53 16.52 -13.74
CA TYR A 191 22.29 16.51 -12.98
C TYR A 191 21.98 15.12 -12.38
N LEU A 192 21.77 15.08 -11.07
CA LEU A 192 21.21 13.92 -10.37
C LEU A 192 19.73 14.18 -10.11
N SER A 193 18.87 13.34 -10.67
CA SER A 193 17.43 13.49 -10.52
C SER A 193 16.94 12.97 -9.18
N PRO A 194 16.04 13.70 -8.49
CA PRO A 194 15.22 13.13 -7.44
C PRO A 194 14.43 11.92 -7.90
N ILE A 195 14.23 10.97 -6.99
CA ILE A 195 13.53 9.71 -7.21
C ILE A 195 12.22 9.72 -6.42
N LEU A 196 11.11 9.46 -7.10
CA LEU A 196 9.81 9.22 -6.49
C LEU A 196 9.48 7.73 -6.61
N LEU A 197 9.35 7.04 -5.48
CA LEU A 197 9.04 5.61 -5.43
C LEU A 197 7.55 5.37 -5.21
N LEU A 198 6.93 4.61 -6.12
CA LEU A 198 5.50 4.32 -6.13
C LEU A 198 5.21 2.83 -6.35
N GLU A 199 4.00 2.41 -6.02
CA GLU A 199 3.43 1.11 -6.43
C GLU A 199 3.53 0.91 -7.94
N CYS A 200 3.85 -0.33 -8.35
CA CYS A 200 3.73 -0.74 -9.74
C CYS A 200 2.26 -1.07 -10.06
N CYS A 201 1.59 -0.16 -10.76
CA CYS A 201 0.14 -0.25 -11.01
C CYS A 201 -0.25 -0.85 -12.36
N GLY A 202 0.71 -1.39 -13.12
CA GLY A 202 0.46 -2.06 -14.40
C GLY A 202 0.48 -1.12 -15.60
N GLU A 203 -0.51 -1.25 -16.47
CA GLU A 203 -0.55 -0.63 -17.81
C GLU A 203 -1.61 0.46 -17.89
N GLU A 204 -1.46 1.38 -18.85
CA GLU A 204 -2.45 2.42 -19.14
C GLU A 204 -3.76 1.79 -19.64
N ILE A 205 -4.89 2.41 -19.29
CA ILE A 205 -6.18 1.93 -19.81
C ILE A 205 -6.36 2.31 -21.28
N ASN A 206 -7.04 1.43 -22.02
CA ASN A 206 -7.63 1.75 -23.31
C ASN A 206 -9.17 1.84 -23.14
N PRO A 207 -9.78 3.05 -23.17
CA PRO A 207 -11.23 3.20 -22.96
C PRO A 207 -12.11 2.37 -23.91
N ASP A 208 -11.61 2.02 -25.10
CA ASP A 208 -12.36 1.23 -26.08
C ASP A 208 -12.42 -0.27 -25.73
N GLU A 209 -11.45 -0.77 -24.97
CA GLU A 209 -11.35 -2.18 -24.56
C GLU A 209 -12.02 -2.46 -23.20
N LEU A 210 -12.35 -1.41 -22.44
CA LEU A 210 -12.98 -1.53 -21.13
C LEU A 210 -14.46 -1.89 -21.23
N CYS A 211 -14.91 -2.79 -20.34
CA CYS A 211 -16.33 -3.06 -20.14
C CYS A 211 -17.02 -1.87 -19.45
N ILE A 212 -18.36 -1.91 -19.37
CA ILE A 212 -19.15 -0.84 -18.75
C ILE A 212 -18.80 -0.71 -17.26
N ASP A 213 -18.67 -1.81 -16.54
CA ASP A 213 -18.32 -1.82 -15.11
C ASP A 213 -16.92 -1.23 -14.88
N ASP A 214 -15.94 -1.60 -15.71
CA ASP A 214 -14.57 -1.06 -15.68
C ASP A 214 -14.57 0.47 -15.91
N LYS A 215 -15.39 0.95 -16.85
CA LYS A 215 -15.54 2.39 -17.15
C LYS A 215 -16.15 3.13 -15.96
N GLN A 216 -17.17 2.57 -15.33
CA GLN A 216 -17.77 3.15 -14.14
C GLN A 216 -16.79 3.17 -12.97
N GLU A 217 -16.00 2.11 -12.76
CA GLU A 217 -14.97 2.10 -11.73
C GLU A 217 -13.91 3.18 -11.98
N CYS A 218 -13.44 3.32 -13.23
CA CYS A 218 -12.50 4.38 -13.62
C CYS A 218 -13.07 5.79 -13.37
N ALA A 219 -14.33 6.02 -13.73
CA ALA A 219 -15.00 7.30 -13.47
C ALA A 219 -15.14 7.56 -11.95
N SER A 220 -15.41 6.51 -11.18
CA SER A 220 -15.53 6.60 -9.72
C SER A 220 -14.25 7.05 -9.04
N LEU A 221 -13.07 6.75 -9.59
CA LEU A 221 -11.78 7.22 -9.05
C LEU A 221 -11.75 8.74 -9.01
N LEU A 222 -12.14 9.38 -10.11
CA LEU A 222 -12.17 10.84 -10.21
C LEU A 222 -13.23 11.44 -9.30
N PHE A 223 -14.45 10.88 -9.29
CA PHE A 223 -15.51 11.40 -8.42
C PHE A 223 -15.14 11.29 -6.95
N ARG A 224 -14.51 10.19 -6.52
CA ARG A 224 -14.01 10.04 -5.15
C ARG A 224 -12.91 11.06 -4.84
N PHE A 225 -12.01 11.32 -5.79
CA PHE A 225 -10.97 12.35 -5.65
C PHE A 225 -11.58 13.75 -5.43
N HIS A 226 -12.59 14.09 -6.23
CA HIS A 226 -13.34 15.36 -6.12
C HIS A 226 -14.13 15.47 -4.82
N HIS A 227 -14.78 14.39 -4.40
CA HIS A 227 -15.52 14.35 -3.14
C HIS A 227 -14.63 14.56 -1.91
N ALA A 228 -13.37 14.13 -1.98
CA ALA A 228 -12.36 14.40 -0.96
C ALA A 228 -11.75 15.82 -1.04
N GLY A 229 -12.25 16.68 -1.93
CA GLY A 229 -11.87 18.09 -2.03
C GLY A 229 -10.62 18.35 -2.87
N TRP A 230 -10.28 17.47 -3.81
CA TRP A 230 -9.13 17.60 -4.69
C TRP A 230 -9.55 17.68 -6.15
N LEU A 231 -8.78 18.39 -6.97
CA LEU A 231 -8.92 18.45 -8.43
C LEU A 231 -7.66 17.89 -9.08
N HIS A 232 -7.81 17.12 -10.15
CA HIS A 232 -6.67 16.49 -10.80
C HIS A 232 -5.97 17.45 -11.76
N GLU A 233 -6.75 18.25 -12.50
CA GLU A 233 -6.34 19.27 -13.50
C GLU A 233 -5.55 18.73 -14.70
N SER A 234 -5.55 17.42 -14.90
CA SER A 234 -4.87 16.73 -16.00
C SER A 234 -5.47 15.35 -16.28
N PHE A 235 -6.77 15.17 -16.05
CA PHE A 235 -7.41 13.88 -16.21
C PHE A 235 -7.36 13.39 -17.67
N ALA A 236 -6.83 12.18 -17.88
CA ALA A 236 -6.68 11.55 -19.19
C ALA A 236 -6.54 10.03 -19.04
N ALA A 237 -6.78 9.27 -20.12
CA ALA A 237 -6.70 7.80 -20.10
C ALA A 237 -5.31 7.29 -19.66
N ARG A 238 -4.23 7.92 -20.15
CA ARG A 238 -2.84 7.65 -19.73
C ARG A 238 -2.58 7.82 -18.22
N ASN A 239 -3.42 8.59 -17.53
CA ASN A 239 -3.30 8.86 -16.10
C ASN A 239 -4.13 7.88 -15.25
N ILE A 240 -4.74 6.87 -15.88
CA ILE A 240 -5.37 5.75 -15.19
C ILE A 240 -4.62 4.49 -15.57
N LEU A 241 -4.04 3.85 -14.56
CA LEU A 241 -3.37 2.56 -14.71
C LEU A 241 -4.27 1.45 -14.18
N TRP A 242 -4.10 0.27 -14.75
CA TRP A 242 -4.77 -0.93 -14.30
C TRP A 242 -3.82 -2.12 -14.22
N GLN A 243 -4.09 -3.00 -13.27
CA GLN A 243 -3.41 -4.28 -13.15
C GLN A 243 -4.41 -5.38 -12.81
N GLN A 244 -4.02 -6.62 -13.08
CA GLN A 244 -4.81 -7.78 -12.69
C GLN A 244 -4.63 -8.07 -11.19
N GLY A 245 -5.73 -8.06 -10.43
CA GLY A 245 -5.74 -8.30 -8.99
C GLY A 245 -5.12 -7.18 -8.17
N LYS A 246 -5.23 -7.29 -6.85
CA LYS A 246 -4.63 -6.32 -5.93
C LYS A 246 -3.13 -6.61 -5.75
N PRO A 247 -2.28 -5.58 -5.51
CA PRO A 247 -0.88 -5.79 -5.16
C PRO A 247 -0.68 -6.69 -3.93
N THR A 248 -1.63 -6.66 -3.00
CA THR A 248 -1.61 -7.46 -1.78
C THR A 248 -1.96 -8.92 -2.01
N GLU A 249 -2.47 -9.27 -3.20
CA GLU A 249 -2.78 -10.66 -3.56
C GLU A 249 -1.52 -11.37 -4.08
N TRP A 250 -1.44 -12.67 -3.79
CA TRP A 250 -0.36 -13.52 -4.28
C TRP A 250 -0.34 -13.53 -5.81
N PRO A 251 0.84 -13.45 -6.47
CA PRO A 251 0.93 -13.37 -7.93
C PRO A 251 0.15 -14.47 -8.68
N ILE A 252 0.12 -15.70 -8.13
CA ILE A 252 -0.62 -16.83 -8.70
C ILE A 252 -2.15 -16.61 -8.64
N GLN A 253 -2.64 -15.92 -7.61
CA GLN A 253 -4.06 -15.64 -7.43
C GLN A 253 -4.53 -14.46 -8.28
N ARG A 254 -3.61 -13.52 -8.57
CA ARG A 254 -3.93 -12.31 -9.36
C ARG A 254 -4.53 -12.63 -10.71
N ALA A 255 -4.06 -13.68 -11.39
CA ALA A 255 -4.54 -14.07 -12.72
C ALA A 255 -6.07 -14.33 -12.80
N TYR A 256 -6.73 -14.61 -11.67
CA TYR A 256 -8.16 -14.89 -11.58
C TYR A 256 -8.96 -13.80 -10.87
N SER A 257 -8.29 -12.74 -10.41
CA SER A 257 -8.91 -11.65 -9.66
C SER A 257 -9.53 -10.61 -10.58
N THR A 258 -10.25 -9.64 -10.04
CA THR A 258 -10.78 -8.51 -10.83
C THR A 258 -9.67 -7.53 -11.19
N LYS A 259 -9.92 -6.67 -12.19
CA LYS A 259 -9.00 -5.56 -12.47
C LYS A 259 -8.98 -4.60 -11.28
N SER A 260 -7.84 -3.95 -11.07
CA SER A 260 -7.64 -2.94 -10.05
C SER A 260 -7.09 -1.68 -10.70
N PHE A 261 -7.83 -0.58 -10.60
CA PHE A 261 -7.46 0.69 -11.21
C PHE A 261 -6.81 1.67 -10.22
N ARG A 262 -5.93 2.54 -10.71
CA ARG A 262 -5.27 3.61 -9.95
C ARG A 262 -5.20 4.88 -10.78
N LEU A 263 -5.41 6.02 -10.13
CA LEU A 263 -5.21 7.34 -10.72
C LEU A 263 -3.77 7.79 -10.45
N ILE A 264 -3.08 8.35 -11.43
CA ILE A 264 -1.67 8.75 -11.35
C ILE A 264 -1.41 10.16 -11.91
N ASP A 265 -0.19 10.67 -11.73
CA ASP A 265 0.28 11.96 -12.26
C ASP A 265 -0.41 13.17 -11.61
N PHE A 266 -0.22 13.28 -10.31
CA PHE A 266 -0.78 14.34 -9.48
C PHE A 266 0.05 15.63 -9.48
N GLY A 267 1.02 15.83 -10.38
CA GLY A 267 1.91 17.00 -10.34
C GLY A 267 1.21 18.35 -10.58
N ARG A 268 -0.02 18.32 -11.13
CA ARG A 268 -0.90 19.50 -11.32
C ARG A 268 -2.09 19.52 -10.39
N SER A 269 -2.25 18.51 -9.54
CA SER A 269 -3.40 18.43 -8.66
C SER A 269 -3.35 19.50 -7.59
N ARG A 270 -4.52 19.97 -7.17
CA ARG A 270 -4.65 20.98 -6.11
C ARG A 270 -5.91 20.76 -5.29
N LYS A 271 -5.93 21.35 -4.09
CA LYS A 271 -7.14 21.41 -3.28
C LYS A 271 -8.19 22.29 -3.97
N MET A 272 -9.44 21.85 -3.88
CA MET A 272 -10.57 22.53 -4.46
C MET A 272 -10.93 23.78 -3.65
N ASP A 273 -10.97 24.93 -4.32
CA ASP A 273 -11.42 26.19 -3.69
C ASP A 273 -12.95 26.36 -3.72
N SER A 274 -13.62 25.80 -4.75
CA SER A 274 -15.07 25.92 -4.93
C SER A 274 -15.66 24.70 -5.64
N SER A 275 -16.92 24.35 -5.32
CA SER A 275 -17.57 23.16 -5.91
C SER A 275 -17.87 23.27 -7.42
N LEU A 276 -17.80 24.45 -8.02
CA LEU A 276 -18.13 24.65 -9.45
C LEU A 276 -16.99 24.21 -10.37
N THR A 277 -15.75 24.17 -9.88
CA THR A 277 -14.58 23.85 -10.71
C THR A 277 -14.48 22.37 -11.07
N ARG A 278 -15.20 21.48 -10.37
CA ARG A 278 -15.18 20.03 -10.67
C ARG A 278 -15.98 19.64 -11.91
N ALA A 279 -17.06 20.37 -12.21
CA ALA A 279 -18.01 20.00 -13.25
C ALA A 279 -17.38 19.84 -14.65
N SER A 280 -16.37 20.67 -14.98
CA SER A 280 -15.67 20.57 -16.26
C SER A 280 -14.78 19.32 -16.35
N GLU A 281 -14.14 18.94 -15.26
CA GLU A 281 -13.28 17.76 -15.19
C GLU A 281 -14.13 16.48 -15.18
N GLU A 282 -15.26 16.50 -14.46
CA GLU A 282 -16.26 15.43 -14.46
C GLU A 282 -16.86 15.19 -15.86
N ASP A 283 -17.25 16.24 -16.60
CA ASP A 283 -17.74 16.11 -17.98
C ASP A 283 -16.66 15.55 -18.91
N THR A 284 -15.41 15.98 -18.75
CA THR A 284 -14.27 15.45 -19.51
C THR A 284 -14.09 13.96 -19.25
N ALA A 285 -14.23 13.51 -18.00
CA ALA A 285 -14.12 12.10 -17.65
C ALA A 285 -15.25 11.25 -18.20
N LEU A 286 -16.49 11.73 -18.13
CA LEU A 286 -17.64 11.04 -18.70
C LEU A 286 -17.53 10.92 -20.23
N ARG A 287 -16.99 11.93 -20.90
CA ARG A 287 -16.66 11.87 -22.35
C ARG A 287 -15.59 10.83 -22.63
N LEU A 288 -14.47 10.90 -21.90
CA LEU A 288 -13.33 10.01 -22.08
C LEU A 288 -13.72 8.53 -21.94
N LEU A 289 -14.61 8.22 -20.98
CA LEU A 289 -15.03 6.85 -20.67
C LEU A 289 -16.31 6.43 -21.41
N HIS A 290 -16.81 7.26 -22.33
CA HIS A 290 -18.02 7.00 -23.12
C HIS A 290 -19.28 6.75 -22.27
N LEU A 291 -19.39 7.40 -21.11
CA LEU A 291 -20.50 7.23 -20.15
C LEU A 291 -21.66 8.23 -20.32
N LEU A 292 -21.51 9.25 -21.18
CA LEU A 292 -22.51 10.29 -21.39
C LEU A 292 -23.89 9.78 -21.87
N HIS A 293 -23.96 8.59 -22.47
CA HIS A 293 -25.25 8.03 -22.94
C HIS A 293 -26.12 7.45 -21.81
N HIS A 294 -25.62 7.39 -20.57
CA HIS A 294 -26.33 6.85 -19.41
C HIS A 294 -26.83 7.90 -18.41
N ALA A 295 -26.45 9.18 -18.57
CA ALA A 295 -26.91 10.26 -17.68
C ALA A 295 -28.32 10.78 -18.00
N ASP A 296 -28.91 10.37 -19.15
CA ASP A 296 -30.23 10.81 -19.64
C ASP A 296 -31.35 9.75 -19.42
N ARG A 297 -31.16 8.76 -18.54
CA ARG A 297 -32.19 7.74 -18.22
C ARG A 297 -32.54 7.68 -16.74
#